data_AF-A0A5T1QS79-F1
#
_entry.id   AF-A0A5T1QS79-F1
#
_cell.length_a   1.000
_cell.length_b   1.000
_cell.length_c   1.000
_cell.angle_alpha   90.00
_cell.angle_beta   90.00
_cell.angle_gamma   90.00
#
_symmetry.space_group_name_H-M   'P 1'
#
loop_
_entity.id
_entity.type
_entity.pdbx_description
1 polymer ?
#
loop_
_entity_poly.entity_id
_entity_poly.type
_entity_poly.pdbx_seq_one_letter_code
_entity_poly.pdbx_strand_id
1 'polypeptide(L)'
;SRDEKDKSLILYGTKYRRYSAKYKNTNGKSVDFLKGTEGMVVPKDNSNRIYYTRANHTDALGKAPSLMFVSKPEILPRGAGIEIVGEMRAMPVCTRPNGLIKLVLE
;
A
#
# COMPACT_ATOMS: atom_id res chain seq x y z
N SER A 1 -8.34 -14.09 -24.23
CA SER A 1 -9.67 -13.50 -24.01
C SER A 1 -9.53 -12.23 -23.19
N ARG A 2 -10.48 -11.28 -23.28
CA ARG A 2 -10.49 -10.07 -22.44
C ARG A 2 -11.40 -10.30 -21.24
N ASP A 3 -10.95 -9.93 -20.04
CA ASP A 3 -11.80 -9.92 -18.84
C ASP A 3 -12.48 -8.55 -18.77
N GLU A 4 -13.80 -8.49 -19.02
CA GLU A 4 -14.54 -7.23 -19.03
C GLU A 4 -14.65 -6.57 -17.66
N LYS A 5 -14.53 -7.34 -16.57
CA LYS A 5 -14.68 -6.81 -15.20
C LYS A 5 -13.47 -6.00 -14.75
N ASP A 6 -12.26 -6.40 -15.12
CA ASP A 6 -11.03 -5.69 -14.72
C ASP A 6 -10.18 -5.14 -15.88
N LYS A 7 -10.66 -5.28 -17.12
CA LYS A 7 -10.01 -4.83 -18.36
C LYS A 7 -8.64 -5.45 -18.60
N SER A 8 -8.33 -6.60 -18.01
CA SER A 8 -7.10 -7.35 -18.32
C SER A 8 -7.20 -8.14 -19.62
N LEU A 9 -6.03 -8.38 -20.20
CA LEU A 9 -5.83 -9.33 -21.27
C LEU A 9 -5.41 -10.68 -20.67
N ILE A 10 -6.09 -11.75 -21.07
CA ILE A 10 -5.70 -13.13 -20.72
C ILE A 10 -5.10 -13.78 -21.95
N LEU A 11 -3.83 -14.15 -21.87
CA LEU A 11 -3.08 -14.87 -22.91
C LEU A 11 -2.41 -16.09 -22.28
N TYR A 12 -2.67 -17.29 -22.83
CA TYR A 12 -2.16 -18.57 -22.30
C TYR A 12 -2.34 -18.75 -20.77
N GLY A 13 -3.48 -18.35 -20.21
CA GLY A 13 -3.77 -18.43 -18.77
C GLY A 13 -3.07 -17.36 -17.89
N THR A 14 -2.20 -16.55 -18.50
CA THR A 14 -1.53 -15.42 -17.84
C THR A 14 -2.39 -14.17 -17.97
N LYS A 15 -2.56 -13.45 -16.85
CA LYS A 15 -3.39 -12.24 -16.75
C LYS A 15 -2.50 -11.01 -16.81
N TYR A 16 -2.64 -10.22 -17.86
CA TYR A 16 -1.91 -8.98 -18.08
C TYR A 16 -2.80 -7.80 -17.72
N ARG A 17 -2.35 -6.98 -16.76
CA ARG A 17 -3.05 -5.77 -16.32
C ARG A 17 -2.19 -4.56 -16.60
N ARG A 18 -2.77 -3.55 -17.27
CA ARG A 18 -2.13 -2.24 -17.34
C ARG A 18 -2.16 -1.61 -15.95
N TYR A 19 -1.01 -1.14 -15.50
CA TYR A 19 -0.89 -0.45 -14.22
C TYR A 19 -0.49 1.01 -14.46
N SER A 20 -1.37 1.94 -14.08
CA SER A 20 -1.21 3.37 -14.34
C SER A 20 -1.42 4.22 -13.08
N ALA A 21 -1.26 3.61 -11.90
CA ALA A 21 -1.41 4.30 -10.63
C ALA A 21 -0.28 5.33 -10.46
N LYS A 22 -0.64 6.50 -9.92
CA LYS A 22 0.29 7.58 -9.59
C LYS A 22 0.14 7.98 -8.13
N TYR A 23 1.20 8.52 -7.54
CA TYR A 23 1.18 9.12 -6.21
C TYR A 23 1.85 10.48 -6.22
N LYS A 24 1.50 11.32 -5.24
CA LYS A 24 2.24 12.57 -4.98
C LYS A 24 3.42 12.23 -4.07
N ASN A 25 4.62 12.58 -4.49
CA ASN A 25 5.81 12.45 -3.64
C ASN A 25 5.87 13.56 -2.57
N THR A 26 6.92 13.56 -1.75
CA THR A 26 7.16 14.55 -0.70
C THR A 26 7.24 15.99 -1.21
N ASN A 27 7.56 16.18 -2.50
CA ASN A 27 7.64 17.49 -3.14
C ASN A 27 6.33 17.87 -3.85
N GLY A 28 5.26 17.10 -3.67
CA GLY A 28 3.96 17.32 -4.30
C GLY A 28 3.89 16.94 -5.79
N LYS A 29 4.97 16.44 -6.38
CA LYS A 29 5.01 16.03 -7.79
C LYS A 29 4.31 14.68 -7.97
N SER A 30 3.51 14.56 -9.02
CA SER A 30 2.90 13.29 -9.43
C SER A 30 3.93 12.37 -10.07
N VAL A 31 4.08 11.16 -9.54
CA VAL A 31 5.03 10.13 -9.97
C VAL A 31 4.30 8.81 -10.18
N ASP A 32 4.67 8.07 -11.22
CA ASP A 32 4.10 6.75 -11.49
C ASP A 32 4.63 5.72 -10.49
N PHE A 33 3.75 4.83 -10.00
CA PHE A 33 4.18 3.70 -9.16
C PHE A 33 5.00 2.66 -9.93
N LEU A 34 4.73 2.50 -11.24
CA LEU A 34 5.51 1.68 -12.17
C LEU A 34 5.71 2.49 -13.45
N LYS A 35 6.94 2.57 -13.96
CA LYS A 35 7.24 3.30 -15.19
C LYS A 35 6.55 2.65 -16.39
N GLY A 36 6.21 3.43 -17.41
CA GLY A 36 5.53 2.92 -18.62
C GLY A 36 6.33 1.87 -19.41
N THR A 37 7.66 1.88 -19.29
CA THR A 37 8.57 0.90 -19.89
C THR A 37 8.91 -0.26 -18.97
N GLU A 38 8.21 -0.39 -17.83
CA GLU A 38 8.47 -1.44 -16.85
C GLU A 38 7.22 -2.28 -16.62
N GLY A 39 7.43 -3.58 -16.40
CA GLY A 39 6.41 -4.54 -15.99
C GLY A 39 6.80 -5.21 -14.68
N MET A 40 5.82 -5.77 -13.98
CA MET A 40 6.06 -6.61 -12.82
C MET A 40 5.23 -7.89 -12.94
N VAL A 41 5.91 -9.03 -12.89
CA VAL A 41 5.27 -10.33 -12.71
C VAL A 41 5.07 -10.53 -11.21
N VAL A 42 3.82 -10.72 -10.82
CA VAL A 42 3.44 -10.90 -9.42
C VAL A 42 2.79 -12.28 -9.27
N PRO A 43 3.22 -13.10 -8.29
CA PRO A 43 2.55 -14.35 -7.97
C PRO A 43 1.07 -14.14 -7.64
N LYS A 44 0.20 -15.05 -8.12
CA LYS A 44 -1.24 -15.02 -7.83
C LYS A 44 -1.60 -15.57 -6.44
N ASP A 45 -0.61 -16.01 -5.67
CA ASP A 45 -0.79 -16.60 -4.35
C ASP A 45 -0.84 -15.54 -3.23
N ASN A 46 -1.07 -15.98 -2.00
CA ASN A 46 -1.11 -15.12 -0.82
C ASN A 46 0.29 -14.78 -0.27
N SER A 47 1.29 -14.69 -1.15
CA SER A 47 2.69 -14.37 -0.79
C SER A 47 2.88 -12.90 -0.42
N ASN A 48 2.05 -12.01 -0.98
CA ASN A 48 2.08 -10.58 -0.65
C ASN A 48 1.09 -10.29 0.49
N ARG A 49 1.60 -9.81 1.62
CA ARG A 49 0.80 -9.45 2.80
C ARG A 49 1.24 -8.13 3.37
N ILE A 50 0.31 -7.40 3.98
CA ILE A 50 0.62 -6.21 4.77
C ILE A 50 0.52 -6.64 6.24
N TYR A 51 1.64 -6.56 6.94
CA TYR A 51 1.68 -6.70 8.39
C TYR A 51 1.56 -5.33 9.02
N TYR A 52 0.88 -5.26 10.16
CA TYR A 52 0.77 -4.04 10.93
C TYR A 52 1.57 -4.18 12.21
N THR A 53 2.40 -3.18 12.48
CA THR A 53 3.13 -3.09 13.75
C THR A 53 2.40 -2.15 14.69
N ARG A 54 2.67 -2.29 15.99
CA ARG A 54 2.08 -1.43 17.01
C ARG A 54 2.50 0.03 16.78
N ALA A 55 1.56 0.95 16.92
CA ALA A 55 1.83 2.39 16.93
C ALA A 55 2.84 2.77 18.04
N ASN A 56 3.58 3.86 17.81
CA ASN A 56 4.54 4.42 18.74
C ASN A 56 3.89 5.37 19.77
N HIS A 57 2.64 5.78 19.54
CA HIS A 57 1.88 6.57 20.49
C HIS A 57 1.83 5.93 21.89
N THR A 58 1.90 6.76 22.94
CA THR A 58 1.88 6.33 24.35
C THR A 58 0.63 5.50 24.68
N ASP A 59 -0.54 5.95 24.24
CA ASP A 59 -1.81 5.22 24.33
C ASP A 59 -1.85 3.86 23.60
N ALA A 60 -0.89 3.58 22.71
CA ALA A 60 -0.76 2.30 22.03
C ALA A 60 0.15 1.31 22.79
N LEU A 61 0.85 1.75 23.84
CA LEU A 61 1.69 0.89 24.66
C LEU A 61 0.84 -0.23 25.30
N GLY A 62 1.34 -1.48 25.23
CA GLY A 62 0.61 -2.65 25.73
C GLY A 62 -0.58 -3.12 24.87
N LYS A 63 -0.96 -2.39 23.81
CA LYS A 63 -2.03 -2.80 22.90
C LYS A 63 -1.48 -3.65 21.76
N ALA A 64 -2.32 -4.56 21.25
CA ALA A 64 -2.02 -5.33 20.06
C ALA A 64 -1.88 -4.41 18.83
N PRO A 65 -1.05 -4.77 17.84
CA PRO A 65 -0.97 -4.06 16.58
C PRO A 65 -2.35 -3.97 15.88
N SER A 66 -2.67 -2.80 15.34
CA SER A 66 -3.89 -2.55 14.58
C SER A 66 -3.57 -1.91 13.23
N LEU A 67 -4.52 -1.99 12.29
CA LEU A 67 -4.39 -1.38 10.97
C LEU A 67 -4.22 0.14 11.07
N MET A 68 -5.00 0.77 11.93
CA MET A 68 -4.92 2.18 12.26
C MET A 68 -5.01 2.31 13.78
N PHE A 69 -4.11 3.09 14.37
CA PHE A 69 -4.26 3.62 15.71
C PHE A 69 -4.85 5.03 15.61
N VAL A 70 -5.81 5.33 16.48
CA VAL A 70 -6.37 6.67 16.62
C VAL A 70 -6.36 7.00 18.11
N SER A 71 -5.75 8.12 18.47
CA SER A 71 -5.72 8.60 19.84
C SER A 71 -7.12 8.99 20.30
N LYS A 72 -7.31 9.07 21.61
CA LYS A 72 -8.49 9.77 22.12
C LYS A 72 -8.42 11.25 21.70
N PRO A 73 -9.55 11.89 21.37
CA PRO A 73 -9.56 13.32 21.08
C PRO A 73 -9.05 14.12 22.28
N GLU A 74 -8.11 15.03 22.06
CA GLU A 74 -7.57 15.92 23.08
C GLU A 74 -8.14 17.34 22.88
N ILE A 75 -8.74 17.91 23.93
CA ILE A 75 -9.26 19.28 23.87
C ILE A 75 -8.11 20.24 24.16
N LEU A 76 -7.77 21.07 23.19
CA LEU A 76 -6.65 22.00 23.30
C LEU A 76 -7.02 23.20 24.20
N PRO A 77 -6.06 23.73 24.99
CA PRO A 77 -6.30 24.88 25.86
C PRO A 77 -6.80 26.12 25.11
N ARG A 78 -7.52 27.00 25.84
CA ARG A 78 -7.97 28.31 25.34
C ARG A 78 -8.89 28.26 24.12
N GLY A 79 -9.63 27.15 23.95
CA GLY A 79 -10.54 26.99 22.82
C GLY A 79 -9.84 26.81 21.47
N ALA A 80 -8.57 26.39 21.47
CA ALA A 80 -7.79 26.18 20.26
C ALA A 80 -8.26 24.98 19.41
N GLY A 81 -9.21 24.18 19.90
CA GLY A 81 -9.88 23.12 19.16
C GLY A 81 -9.70 21.74 19.77
N ILE A 82 -9.83 20.72 18.93
CA ILE A 82 -9.67 19.30 19.29
C ILE A 82 -8.59 18.71 18.41
N GLU A 83 -7.61 18.04 19.01
CA GLU A 83 -6.57 17.29 18.32
C GLU A 83 -6.92 15.79 18.29
N ILE A 84 -6.69 15.17 17.14
CA ILE A 84 -6.82 13.72 16.95
C ILE A 84 -5.58 13.24 16.23
N VAL A 85 -4.84 12.33 16.86
CA VAL A 85 -3.61 11.77 16.29
C VAL A 85 -3.92 10.38 15.74
N GLY A 86 -3.76 10.23 14.43
CA GLY A 86 -3.82 8.94 13.75
C GLY A 86 -2.41 8.43 13.45
N GLU A 87 -2.14 7.17 13.76
CA GLU A 87 -0.87 6.52 13.40
C GLU A 87 -1.13 5.18 12.70
N MET A 88 -0.38 4.91 11.63
CA MET A 88 -0.36 3.60 10.96
C MET A 88 1.08 3.20 10.69
N ARG A 89 1.41 1.95 11.02
CA ARG A 89 2.73 1.37 10.74
C ARG A 89 2.60 0.07 9.96
N ALA A 90 2.28 0.23 8.68
CA ALA A 90 2.15 -0.86 7.73
C ALA A 90 3.54 -1.30 7.21
N MET A 91 3.74 -2.62 7.14
CA MET A 91 4.93 -3.26 6.58
C MET A 91 4.50 -4.23 5.48
N PRO A 92 4.59 -3.82 4.20
CA PRO A 92 4.34 -4.73 3.09
C PRO A 92 5.46 -5.77 3.00
N VAL A 93 5.11 -7.05 2.95
CA VAL A 93 6.05 -8.17 2.90
C VAL A 93 5.63 -9.15 1.81
N CYS A 94 6.61 -9.56 1.00
CA CYS A 94 6.47 -10.69 0.08
C CYS A 94 7.19 -11.90 0.67
N THR A 95 6.47 -12.98 1.00
CA THR A 95 7.05 -14.22 1.53
C THR A 95 7.76 -15.06 0.46
N ARG A 96 7.55 -14.73 -0.82
CA ARG A 96 8.20 -15.37 -1.97
C ARG A 96 8.84 -14.30 -2.87
N PRO A 97 9.89 -13.60 -2.41
CA PRO A 97 10.49 -12.50 -3.17
C PRO A 97 11.02 -12.93 -4.54
N ASN A 98 11.52 -14.17 -4.64
CA ASN A 98 12.00 -14.75 -5.91
C ASN A 98 10.89 -14.98 -6.95
N GLY A 99 9.61 -14.88 -6.56
CA GLY A 99 8.48 -14.92 -7.47
C GLY A 99 8.17 -13.58 -8.14
N LEU A 100 8.78 -12.49 -7.66
CA LEU A 100 8.64 -11.16 -8.24
C LEU A 100 9.70 -10.97 -9.33
N ILE A 101 9.24 -10.77 -10.57
CA ILE A 101 10.14 -10.58 -11.71
C ILE A 101 9.86 -9.21 -12.31
N LYS A 102 10.86 -8.33 -12.28
CA LYS A 102 10.80 -7.05 -12.97
C LYS A 102 11.06 -7.26 -14.46
N LEU A 103 10.19 -6.72 -15.30
CA LEU A 103 10.33 -6.72 -16.75
C LEU A 103 10.71 -5.31 -17.20
N VAL A 104 11.59 -5.22 -18.18
CA VAL A 104 11.86 -3.99 -18.92
C VAL A 104 11.31 -4.21 -20.33
N LEU A 105 10.42 -3.33 -20.76
CA LEU A 105 9.82 -3.35 -22.08
C LEU A 105 10.65 -2.39 -22.95
N GLU A 106 11.43 -2.97 -23.85
CA GLU A 106 12.13 -2.25 -24.93
C GLU A 106 11.16 -1.83 -26.04
#